data_AF-A0A967LB59-F1
#
_entry.id   AF-A0A967LB59-F1
#
_cell.length_a   1.000
_cell.length_b   1.000
_cell.length_c   1.000
_cell.angle_alpha   90.00
_cell.angle_beta   90.00
_cell.angle_gamma   90.00
#
_symmetry.space_group_name_H-M   'P 1'
#
loop_
_entity.id
_entity.type
_entity.pdbx_description
1 polymer ?
#
loop_
_entity_poly.entity_id
_entity_poly.type
_entity_poly.pdbx_seq_one_letter_code
_entity_poly.pdbx_strand_id
1 'polypeptide(L)'
;LSDGRLLYAGKALWSEGSKVGVCESKDDGQSWNWLAAIPTREGDKHTDYHELHAAETTDGRLVVQIRNHNAANAGETLQCESSDGGKSWTVPHPIGVWGLPSHLLRLGDGRLLMSYGHRRKPFGNQARLSDDGGRTWSEPIVISADGIGGDLGYPSTAELGDGRLVTVWYERMADSPRAVLRQATWKLG
;
A
#
# COMPACT_ATOMS: atom_id res chain seq x y z
N LEU A 1 11.98 0.88 10.34
CA LEU A 1 12.89 -0.01 9.60
C LEU A 1 13.80 -0.74 10.58
N SER A 2 14.47 -1.80 10.16
CA SER A 2 15.33 -2.63 11.02
C SER A 2 16.52 -1.88 11.62
N ASP A 3 16.95 -0.80 10.96
CA ASP A 3 17.98 0.14 11.43
C ASP A 3 17.45 1.20 12.43
N GLY A 4 16.18 1.12 12.84
CA GLY A 4 15.56 2.00 13.82
C GLY A 4 15.00 3.32 13.26
N ARG A 5 15.23 3.65 11.99
CA ARG A 5 14.66 4.87 11.40
C ARG A 5 13.23 4.65 10.90
N LEU A 6 12.48 5.75 10.78
CA LEU A 6 11.17 5.77 10.14
C LEU A 6 11.32 6.19 8.67
N LEU A 7 10.49 5.59 7.82
CA LEU A 7 10.41 5.93 6.40
C LEU A 7 8.95 6.24 6.06
N TYR A 8 8.72 7.36 5.41
CA TYR A 8 7.42 7.76 4.89
C TYR A 8 7.49 7.87 3.38
N ALA A 9 6.72 7.05 2.66
CA ALA A 9 6.54 7.18 1.22
C ALA A 9 5.31 8.05 0.94
N GLY A 10 5.45 9.04 0.07
CA GLY A 10 4.36 9.97 -0.17
C GLY A 10 4.66 11.03 -1.21
N LYS A 11 3.80 12.06 -1.21
CA LYS A 11 3.85 13.19 -2.13
C LYS A 11 4.15 14.48 -1.37
N ALA A 12 5.09 15.25 -1.89
CA ALA A 12 5.36 16.63 -1.46
C ALA A 12 4.32 17.57 -2.10
N LEU A 13 3.13 17.64 -1.50
CA LEU A 13 1.97 18.35 -2.05
C LEU A 13 2.11 19.88 -2.06
N TRP A 14 2.79 20.42 -1.05
CA TRP A 14 2.82 21.87 -0.77
C TRP A 14 4.15 22.54 -1.09
N SER A 15 5.02 21.85 -1.83
CA SER A 15 6.31 22.37 -2.32
C SER A 15 6.25 22.68 -3.80
N GLU A 16 7.04 23.65 -4.26
CA GLU A 16 7.24 23.89 -5.70
C GLU A 16 7.70 22.59 -6.40
N GLY A 17 7.02 22.26 -7.51
CA GLY A 17 7.39 21.13 -8.35
C GLY A 17 6.97 19.74 -7.84
N SER A 18 5.93 19.63 -7.00
CA SER A 18 5.21 18.39 -6.60
C SER A 18 6.00 17.10 -6.81
N LYS A 19 6.63 16.55 -5.77
CA LYS A 19 7.47 15.34 -5.91
C LYS A 19 6.81 14.13 -5.28
N VAL A 20 7.12 12.95 -5.81
CA VAL A 20 6.77 11.65 -5.21
C VAL A 20 8.07 10.98 -4.80
N GLY A 21 8.10 10.40 -3.61
CA GLY A 21 9.33 9.89 -3.05
C GLY A 21 9.19 9.44 -1.61
N VAL A 22 10.30 9.48 -0.90
CA VAL A 22 10.39 9.08 0.50
C VAL A 22 11.08 10.13 1.35
N CYS A 23 10.56 10.31 2.57
CA CYS A 23 11.21 11.03 3.65
C CYS A 23 11.65 10.04 4.72
N GLU A 24 12.67 10.40 5.49
CA GLU A 24 13.10 9.65 6.66
C GLU A 24 13.10 10.49 7.93
N SER A 25 12.90 9.82 9.06
CA SER A 25 13.15 10.36 10.40
C SER A 25 14.08 9.41 11.15
N LYS A 26 15.05 9.98 11.86
CA LYS A 26 16.03 9.26 12.72
C LYS A 26 15.84 9.57 14.20
N ASP A 27 14.78 10.28 14.53
CA ASP A 27 14.49 10.84 15.85
C ASP A 27 13.04 10.59 16.27
N ASP A 28 12.53 9.40 15.92
CA ASP A 28 11.19 8.92 16.27
C ASP A 28 10.05 9.85 15.79
N GLY A 29 10.20 10.36 14.57
CA GLY A 29 9.18 11.17 13.89
C GLY A 29 9.17 12.65 14.28
N GLN A 30 10.11 13.12 15.10
CA GLN A 30 10.21 14.53 15.49
C GLN A 30 10.64 15.44 14.34
N SER A 31 11.57 14.98 13.50
CA SER A 31 11.98 15.69 12.28
C SER A 31 12.04 14.76 11.08
N TRP A 32 11.80 15.33 9.90
CA TRP A 32 11.73 14.61 8.63
C TRP A 32 12.59 15.27 7.57
N ASN A 33 13.39 14.46 6.88
CA ASN A 33 14.22 14.89 5.77
C ASN A 33 13.81 14.17 4.49
N TRP A 34 13.73 14.89 3.37
CA TRP A 34 13.55 14.27 2.06
C TRP A 34 14.78 13.42 1.74
N LEU A 35 14.57 12.12 1.54
CA LEU A 35 15.66 11.18 1.29
C LEU A 35 15.89 10.97 -0.20
N ALA A 36 14.84 10.64 -0.95
CA ALA A 36 14.94 10.37 -2.38
C ALA A 36 13.60 10.56 -3.10
N ALA A 37 13.68 10.91 -4.38
CA ALA A 37 12.52 10.83 -5.27
C ALA A 37 12.34 9.41 -5.80
N ILE A 38 11.10 9.00 -6.01
CA ILE A 38 10.75 7.82 -6.80
C ILE A 38 10.67 8.28 -8.27
N PRO A 39 11.38 7.61 -9.20
CA PRO A 39 11.34 7.99 -10.61
C PRO A 39 9.93 7.83 -11.20
N THR A 40 9.61 8.65 -12.19
CA THR A 40 8.36 8.54 -12.96
C THR A 40 8.58 7.57 -14.11
N ARG A 41 7.67 6.61 -14.30
CA ARG A 41 7.69 5.73 -15.48
C ARG A 41 7.55 6.56 -16.76
N GLU A 42 8.19 6.11 -17.83
CA GLU A 42 8.05 6.76 -19.14
C GLU A 42 6.57 6.83 -19.56
N GLY A 43 6.13 8.01 -20.01
CA GLY A 43 4.73 8.27 -20.40
C GLY A 43 3.77 8.59 -19.25
N ASP A 44 4.15 8.33 -17.99
CA ASP A 44 3.33 8.68 -16.83
C ASP A 44 3.58 10.14 -16.38
N LYS A 45 2.66 10.65 -15.56
CA LYS A 45 2.85 11.87 -14.77
C LYS A 45 2.94 11.49 -13.29
N HIS A 46 4.00 11.91 -12.62
CA HIS A 46 4.11 11.73 -11.16
C HIS A 46 2.96 12.37 -10.38
N THR A 47 2.25 13.35 -10.96
CA THR A 47 1.09 13.96 -10.32
C THR A 47 -0.07 12.99 -10.14
N ASP A 48 -0.11 11.92 -10.94
CA ASP A 48 -1.12 10.86 -10.94
C ASP A 48 -0.71 9.65 -10.06
N TYR A 49 0.44 9.75 -9.37
CA TYR A 49 0.82 8.88 -8.27
C TYR A 49 0.37 9.53 -6.94
N HIS A 50 -0.37 8.78 -6.13
CA HIS A 50 -1.08 9.34 -4.97
C HIS A 50 -0.69 8.71 -3.63
N GLU A 51 -1.53 7.84 -3.10
CA GLU A 51 -1.37 7.22 -1.78
C GLU A 51 -0.32 6.10 -1.88
N LEU A 52 0.87 6.35 -1.34
CA LEU A 52 1.96 5.37 -1.29
C LEU A 52 1.98 4.69 0.08
N HIS A 53 2.43 3.44 0.12
CA HIS A 53 2.74 2.74 1.36
C HIS A 53 4.03 1.94 1.21
N ALA A 54 4.89 1.97 2.23
CA ALA A 54 6.17 1.27 2.24
C ALA A 54 6.17 0.09 3.22
N ALA A 55 6.96 -0.94 2.94
CA ALA A 55 7.32 -1.97 3.89
C ALA A 55 8.76 -2.46 3.65
N GLU A 56 9.41 -2.92 4.70
CA GLU A 56 10.73 -3.55 4.64
C GLU A 56 10.57 -5.07 4.61
N THR A 57 11.23 -5.72 3.65
CA THR A 57 11.26 -7.17 3.50
C THR A 57 12.26 -7.81 4.47
N THR A 58 12.23 -9.13 4.59
CA THR A 58 13.18 -9.90 5.42
C THR A 58 14.63 -9.76 4.95
N ASP A 59 14.86 -9.52 3.66
CA ASP A 59 16.19 -9.28 3.06
C ASP A 59 16.63 -7.80 3.12
N GLY A 60 15.92 -6.94 3.84
CA GLY A 60 16.28 -5.53 4.05
C GLY A 60 15.99 -4.61 2.87
N ARG A 61 15.40 -5.12 1.78
CA ARG A 61 14.87 -4.28 0.71
C ARG A 61 13.64 -3.52 1.19
N LEU A 62 13.39 -2.40 0.55
CA LEU A 62 12.16 -1.64 0.74
C LEU A 62 11.27 -1.85 -0.47
N VAL A 63 9.98 -2.08 -0.24
CA VAL A 63 8.95 -2.13 -1.26
C VAL A 63 8.00 -0.97 -1.02
N VAL A 64 7.68 -0.22 -2.07
CA VAL A 64 6.67 0.84 -2.05
C VAL A 64 5.60 0.49 -3.07
N GLN A 65 4.34 0.52 -2.64
CA GLN A 65 3.19 0.43 -3.53
C GLN A 65 2.54 1.81 -3.69
N ILE A 66 2.02 2.07 -4.88
CA ILE A 66 1.58 3.39 -5.33
C ILE A 66 0.16 3.28 -5.88
N ARG A 67 -0.73 4.13 -5.35
CA ARG A 67 -2.02 4.38 -6.01
C ARG A 67 -1.82 5.12 -7.32
N ASN A 68 -2.14 4.44 -8.42
CA ASN A 68 -1.96 4.93 -9.78
C ASN A 68 -3.27 5.41 -10.42
N HIS A 69 -3.26 6.64 -10.93
CA HIS A 69 -4.31 7.19 -11.78
C HIS A 69 -3.85 7.46 -13.22
N ASN A 70 -2.65 7.04 -13.61
CA ASN A 70 -2.22 7.12 -15.01
C ASN A 70 -3.07 6.21 -15.90
N ALA A 71 -3.18 6.57 -17.18
CA ALA A 71 -4.00 5.84 -18.14
C ALA A 71 -3.48 4.41 -18.39
N ALA A 72 -2.16 4.24 -18.47
CA ALA A 72 -1.55 2.92 -18.54
C ALA A 72 -1.69 2.22 -17.18
N ASN A 73 -2.30 1.03 -17.18
CA ASN A 73 -2.64 0.26 -15.97
C ASN A 73 -3.62 1.00 -15.04
N ALA A 74 -4.62 1.68 -15.60
CA ALA A 74 -5.61 2.44 -14.84
C ALA A 74 -6.31 1.57 -13.76
N GLY A 75 -6.17 1.98 -12.50
CA GLY A 75 -6.73 1.27 -11.35
C GLY A 75 -5.88 0.11 -10.82
N GLU A 76 -4.75 -0.20 -11.44
CA GLU A 76 -3.79 -1.16 -10.89
C GLU A 76 -2.83 -0.50 -9.92
N THR A 77 -2.37 -1.26 -8.93
CA THR A 77 -1.27 -0.86 -8.06
C THR A 77 0.04 -0.90 -8.84
N LEU A 78 0.85 0.16 -8.74
CA LEU A 78 2.25 0.13 -9.16
C LEU A 78 3.15 -0.14 -7.95
N GLN A 79 4.32 -0.72 -8.20
CA GLN A 79 5.31 -1.03 -7.18
C GLN A 79 6.71 -0.59 -7.62
N CYS A 80 7.53 -0.16 -6.66
CA CYS A 80 8.96 0.01 -6.84
C CYS A 80 9.72 -0.43 -5.60
N GLU A 81 11.02 -0.67 -5.76
CA GLU A 81 11.88 -1.25 -4.75
C GLU A 81 13.13 -0.42 -4.55
N SER A 82 13.70 -0.52 -3.36
CA SER A 82 15.03 -0.03 -3.05
C SER A 82 15.85 -1.11 -2.36
N SER A 83 17.12 -1.22 -2.76
CA SER A 83 18.12 -2.13 -2.17
C SER A 83 19.22 -1.39 -1.39
N ASP A 84 19.14 -0.07 -1.29
CA ASP A 84 20.17 0.79 -0.68
C ASP A 84 19.65 1.65 0.48
N GLY A 85 18.57 1.18 1.12
CA GLY A 85 17.92 1.89 2.22
C GLY A 85 17.06 3.08 1.78
N GLY A 86 16.55 3.07 0.55
CA GLY A 86 15.63 4.09 0.05
C GLY A 86 16.33 5.32 -0.52
N LYS A 87 17.64 5.23 -0.79
CA LYS A 87 18.44 6.30 -1.40
C LYS A 87 18.24 6.35 -2.92
N SER A 88 17.99 5.20 -3.53
CA SER A 88 17.55 5.08 -4.91
C SER A 88 16.41 4.05 -5.05
N TRP A 89 15.63 4.18 -6.11
CA TRP A 89 14.43 3.39 -6.35
C TRP A 89 14.38 2.91 -7.80
N THR A 90 13.86 1.70 -8.01
CA THR A 90 13.52 1.20 -9.34
C THR A 90 12.41 2.05 -9.97
N VAL A 91 12.32 2.03 -11.31
CA VAL A 91 11.16 2.62 -12.00
C VAL A 91 9.90 1.85 -11.61
N PRO A 92 8.81 2.52 -11.20
CA PRO A 92 7.57 1.84 -10.86
C PRO A 92 7.08 0.93 -11.97
N HIS A 93 6.71 -0.29 -11.63
CA HIS A 93 6.16 -1.29 -12.53
C HIS A 93 4.78 -1.76 -12.05
N PRO A 94 3.87 -2.17 -12.94
CA PRO A 94 2.62 -2.80 -12.52
C PRO A 94 2.89 -4.18 -11.91
N ILE A 95 2.04 -4.58 -10.97
CA ILE A 95 2.08 -5.93 -10.36
C ILE A 95 0.89 -6.80 -10.80
N GLY A 96 0.10 -6.34 -11.77
CA GLY A 96 -1.09 -7.07 -12.26
C GLY A 96 -2.25 -7.11 -11.28
N VAL A 97 -2.23 -6.29 -10.23
CA VAL A 97 -3.28 -6.24 -9.20
C VAL A 97 -4.12 -4.99 -9.38
N TRP A 98 -5.38 -5.18 -9.79
CA TRP A 98 -6.38 -4.12 -9.86
C TRP A 98 -7.05 -3.91 -8.50
N GLY A 99 -6.95 -2.69 -7.97
CA GLY A 99 -7.50 -2.32 -6.67
C GLY A 99 -6.60 -1.33 -5.92
N LEU A 100 -7.22 -0.38 -5.22
CA LEU A 100 -6.59 0.83 -4.68
C LEU A 100 -7.36 1.38 -3.46
N PRO A 101 -6.69 2.10 -2.53
CA PRO A 101 -5.25 2.03 -2.28
C PRO A 101 -4.88 0.72 -1.59
N SER A 102 -3.58 0.45 -1.48
CA SER A 102 -3.04 -0.70 -0.78
C SER A 102 -2.35 -0.33 0.53
N HIS A 103 -2.28 -1.29 1.44
CA HIS A 103 -1.55 -1.24 2.69
C HIS A 103 -0.68 -2.50 2.79
N LEU A 104 0.60 -2.30 3.10
CA LEU A 104 1.58 -3.38 3.25
C LEU A 104 1.83 -3.68 4.74
N LEU A 105 1.84 -4.95 5.10
CA LEU A 105 2.22 -5.46 6.41
C LEU A 105 3.26 -6.58 6.23
N ARG A 106 4.40 -6.49 6.91
CA ARG A 106 5.29 -7.64 7.09
C ARG A 106 4.77 -8.48 8.25
N LEU A 107 4.43 -9.72 7.96
CA LEU A 107 3.94 -10.68 8.95
C LEU A 107 5.09 -11.21 9.81
N GLY A 108 4.76 -11.78 10.97
CA GLY A 108 5.71 -12.38 11.91
C GLY A 108 6.52 -13.53 11.31
N ASP A 109 5.97 -14.23 10.31
CA ASP A 109 6.66 -15.29 9.56
C ASP A 109 7.54 -14.77 8.40
N GLY A 110 7.57 -13.45 8.19
CA GLY A 110 8.41 -12.79 7.19
C GLY A 110 7.75 -12.56 5.83
N ARG A 111 6.56 -13.09 5.58
CA ARG A 111 5.80 -12.81 4.36
C ARG A 111 5.33 -11.35 4.33
N LEU A 112 5.06 -10.82 3.14
CA LEU A 112 4.32 -9.57 2.99
C LEU A 112 2.84 -9.85 2.75
N LEU A 113 1.98 -9.07 3.41
CA LEU A 113 0.55 -9.00 3.17
C LEU A 113 0.22 -7.63 2.58
N MET A 114 -0.53 -7.63 1.48
CA MET A 114 -1.10 -6.44 0.85
C MET A 114 -2.60 -6.48 0.97
N SER A 115 -3.22 -5.61 1.78
CA SER A 115 -4.68 -5.39 1.77
C SER A 115 -5.03 -4.20 0.89
N TYR A 116 -6.08 -4.29 0.07
CA TYR A 116 -6.45 -3.23 -0.86
C TYR A 116 -7.97 -3.16 -1.12
N GLY A 117 -8.43 -1.96 -1.52
CA GLY A 117 -9.83 -1.73 -1.90
C GLY A 117 -10.15 -2.30 -3.29
N HIS A 118 -11.23 -3.06 -3.40
CA HIS A 118 -11.75 -3.61 -4.65
C HIS A 118 -13.01 -2.84 -5.08
N ARG A 119 -12.81 -1.72 -5.79
CA ARG A 119 -13.88 -0.79 -6.19
C ARG A 119 -14.56 -1.16 -7.52
N ARG A 120 -14.75 -2.46 -7.75
CA ARG A 120 -15.56 -3.04 -8.85
C ARG A 120 -16.30 -4.27 -8.33
N LYS A 121 -17.34 -4.75 -9.04
CA LYS A 121 -18.10 -5.92 -8.60
C LYS A 121 -17.20 -7.19 -8.56
N PRO A 122 -17.28 -8.02 -7.51
CA PRO A 122 -17.99 -7.77 -6.25
C PRO A 122 -17.27 -6.73 -5.39
N PHE A 123 -17.98 -5.67 -5.00
CA PHE A 123 -17.38 -4.54 -4.27
C PHE A 123 -16.94 -4.97 -2.87
N GLY A 124 -15.76 -4.54 -2.44
CA GLY A 124 -15.28 -4.80 -1.09
C GLY A 124 -13.77 -4.65 -0.96
N ASN A 125 -13.14 -5.54 -0.18
CA ASN A 125 -11.71 -5.51 0.10
C ASN A 125 -11.10 -6.89 -0.10
N GLN A 126 -9.85 -6.91 -0.53
CA GLN A 126 -9.08 -8.13 -0.74
C GLN A 126 -7.70 -8.01 -0.10
N ALA A 127 -7.07 -9.15 0.14
CA ALA A 127 -5.66 -9.24 0.47
C ALA A 127 -4.92 -10.16 -0.50
N ARG A 128 -3.61 -9.99 -0.61
CA ARG A 128 -2.68 -10.92 -1.26
C ARG A 128 -1.45 -11.12 -0.39
N LEU A 129 -0.82 -12.29 -0.53
CA LEU A 129 0.42 -12.62 0.14
C LEU A 129 1.58 -12.62 -0.85
N SER A 130 2.78 -12.36 -0.34
CA SER A 130 4.02 -12.55 -1.06
C SER A 130 5.02 -13.28 -0.16
N ASP A 131 5.46 -14.44 -0.63
CA ASP A 131 6.48 -15.27 0.02
C ASP A 131 7.92 -14.86 -0.36
N ASP A 132 8.07 -14.03 -1.39
CA ASP A 132 9.35 -13.66 -1.99
C ASP A 132 9.71 -12.17 -1.84
N GLY A 133 9.13 -11.52 -0.83
CA GLY A 133 9.41 -10.13 -0.49
C GLY A 133 8.94 -9.15 -1.58
N GLY A 134 7.72 -9.36 -2.08
CA GLY A 134 7.00 -8.48 -3.00
C GLY A 134 7.30 -8.71 -4.47
N ARG A 135 8.06 -9.76 -4.87
CA ARG A 135 8.35 -10.01 -6.30
C ARG A 135 7.15 -10.63 -7.01
N THR A 136 6.43 -11.51 -6.32
CA THR A 136 5.17 -12.09 -6.79
C THR A 136 4.10 -11.99 -5.71
N TRP A 137 2.84 -12.00 -6.13
CA TRP A 137 1.67 -11.88 -5.27
C TRP A 137 0.69 -13.03 -5.55
N SER A 138 0.18 -13.67 -4.49
CA SER A 138 -0.78 -14.76 -4.55
C SER A 138 -2.09 -14.36 -5.22
N GLU A 139 -2.96 -15.33 -5.49
CA GLU A 139 -4.38 -15.10 -5.75
C GLU A 139 -5.06 -14.30 -4.61
N PRO A 140 -6.16 -13.56 -4.89
CA PRO A 140 -6.78 -12.69 -3.91
C PRO A 140 -7.52 -13.49 -2.84
N ILE A 141 -7.29 -13.10 -1.59
CA ILE A 141 -8.06 -13.50 -0.42
C ILE A 141 -9.16 -12.47 -0.23
N VAL A 142 -10.43 -12.89 -0.24
CA VAL A 142 -11.57 -11.99 -0.05
C VAL A 142 -11.74 -11.65 1.43
N ILE A 143 -11.72 -10.37 1.77
CA ILE A 143 -12.01 -9.86 3.12
C ILE A 143 -13.47 -9.44 3.22
N SER A 144 -13.94 -8.70 2.20
CA SER A 144 -15.36 -8.37 2.02
C SER A 144 -15.72 -8.35 0.54
N ALA A 145 -16.96 -8.68 0.24
CA ALA A 145 -17.51 -8.74 -1.12
C ALA A 145 -18.99 -8.33 -1.19
N ASP A 146 -19.51 -7.78 -0.09
CA ASP A 146 -20.90 -7.38 0.13
C ASP A 146 -21.14 -5.87 -0.07
N GLY A 147 -20.14 -5.16 -0.61
CA GLY A 147 -20.22 -3.71 -0.81
C GLY A 147 -21.24 -3.31 -1.88
N ILE A 148 -21.80 -2.11 -1.71
CA ILE A 148 -22.87 -1.61 -2.57
C ILE A 148 -22.39 -0.67 -3.68
N GLY A 149 -21.12 -0.26 -3.65
CA GLY A 149 -20.55 0.68 -4.61
C GLY A 149 -19.06 0.95 -4.38
N GLY A 150 -18.51 1.94 -5.10
CA GLY A 150 -17.08 2.28 -5.05
C GLY A 150 -16.64 3.14 -3.86
N ASP A 151 -17.58 3.68 -3.07
CA ASP A 151 -17.27 4.49 -1.88
C ASP A 151 -16.99 3.59 -0.67
N LEU A 152 -15.85 2.90 -0.76
CA LEU A 152 -15.32 1.96 0.23
C LEU A 152 -13.80 1.85 0.10
N GLY A 153 -13.16 1.16 1.04
CA GLY A 153 -11.76 0.74 0.92
C GLY A 153 -10.85 1.39 1.94
N TYR A 154 -9.61 1.67 1.53
CA TYR A 154 -8.52 2.06 2.42
C TYR A 154 -8.37 1.06 3.59
N PRO A 155 -8.24 -0.26 3.29
CA PRO A 155 -8.04 -1.22 4.35
C PRO A 155 -6.65 -1.06 4.96
N SER A 156 -6.58 -1.14 6.29
CA SER A 156 -5.34 -1.32 7.03
C SER A 156 -5.44 -2.60 7.85
N THR A 157 -4.37 -3.39 7.82
CA THR A 157 -4.32 -4.72 8.44
C THR A 157 -3.24 -4.76 9.52
N ALA A 158 -3.57 -5.36 10.66
CA ALA A 158 -2.63 -5.67 11.73
C ALA A 158 -2.68 -7.17 12.06
N GLU A 159 -1.52 -7.72 12.44
CA GLU A 159 -1.41 -9.07 12.98
C GLU A 159 -1.52 -9.05 14.51
N LEU A 160 -2.34 -9.93 15.06
CA LEU A 160 -2.55 -10.13 16.48
C LEU A 160 -1.52 -11.12 17.03
N GLY A 161 -1.27 -11.08 18.34
CA GLY A 161 -0.29 -11.95 18.99
C GLY A 161 -0.58 -13.46 18.91
N ASP A 162 -1.78 -13.86 18.50
CA ASP A 162 -2.16 -15.26 18.25
C ASP A 162 -2.14 -15.64 16.75
N GLY A 163 -1.56 -14.79 15.89
CA GLY A 163 -1.47 -14.98 14.44
C GLY A 163 -2.76 -14.69 13.67
N ARG A 164 -3.83 -14.24 14.32
CA ARG A 164 -5.01 -13.69 13.61
C ARG A 164 -4.67 -12.35 12.98
N LEU A 165 -5.42 -12.01 11.94
CA LEU A 165 -5.36 -10.72 11.28
C LEU A 165 -6.62 -9.92 11.57
N VAL A 166 -6.47 -8.62 11.80
CA VAL A 166 -7.60 -7.66 11.84
C VAL A 166 -7.40 -6.68 10.70
N THR A 167 -8.41 -6.58 9.84
CA THR A 167 -8.45 -5.55 8.78
C THR A 167 -9.59 -4.59 9.07
N VAL A 168 -9.30 -3.29 9.04
CA VAL A 168 -10.28 -2.20 9.21
C VAL A 168 -10.33 -1.37 7.94
N TRP A 169 -11.52 -0.94 7.53
CA TRP A 169 -11.72 -0.09 6.34
C TRP A 169 -12.95 0.82 6.52
N TYR A 170 -13.08 1.83 5.67
CA TYR A 170 -14.30 2.65 5.62
C TYR A 170 -15.23 2.18 4.50
N GLU A 171 -16.54 2.34 4.68
CA GLU A 171 -17.53 1.95 3.67
C GLU A 171 -18.87 2.69 3.79
N ARG A 172 -19.44 3.09 2.65
CA ARG A 172 -20.81 3.56 2.50
C ARG A 172 -21.78 2.37 2.51
N MET A 173 -22.64 2.27 3.51
CA MET A 173 -23.68 1.23 3.61
C MET A 173 -25.01 1.68 2.99
N ALA A 174 -25.84 0.74 2.54
CA ALA A 174 -27.14 1.06 1.91
C ALA A 174 -28.13 1.73 2.86
N ASP A 175 -28.07 1.36 4.12
CA ASP A 175 -28.95 1.77 5.21
C ASP A 175 -28.40 2.94 6.03
N SER A 176 -27.23 3.47 5.67
CA SER A 176 -26.59 4.57 6.40
C SER A 176 -26.40 5.83 5.52
N PRO A 177 -26.80 7.01 6.00
CA PRO A 177 -26.54 8.27 5.29
C PRO A 177 -25.07 8.72 5.38
N ARG A 178 -24.22 8.01 6.13
CA ARG A 178 -22.78 8.29 6.29
C ARG A 178 -21.97 7.01 6.07
N ALA A 179 -20.72 7.17 5.65
CA ALA A 179 -19.78 6.06 5.69
C ALA A 179 -19.51 5.64 7.14
N VAL A 180 -19.25 4.35 7.34
CA VAL A 180 -18.92 3.74 8.63
C VAL A 180 -17.54 3.10 8.56
N LEU A 181 -16.93 2.85 9.71
CA LEU A 181 -15.79 1.94 9.81
C LEU A 181 -16.30 0.51 9.98
N ARG A 182 -15.79 -0.40 9.16
CA ARG A 182 -16.01 -1.84 9.26
C ARG A 182 -14.70 -2.53 9.61
N GLN A 183 -14.81 -3.73 10.18
CA GLN A 183 -13.66 -4.57 10.45
C GLN A 183 -13.98 -6.04 10.21
N ALA A 184 -12.94 -6.83 9.94
CA ALA A 184 -12.98 -8.28 9.92
C ALA A 184 -11.79 -8.84 10.69
N THR A 185 -12.02 -9.89 11.47
CA THR A 185 -10.96 -10.71 12.06
C THR A 185 -10.90 -12.03 11.33
N TRP A 186 -9.72 -12.41 10.84
CA TRP A 186 -9.54 -13.55 9.96
C TRP A 186 -8.19 -14.24 10.22
N LYS A 187 -7.95 -15.36 9.55
CA LYS A 187 -6.72 -16.16 9.65
C LYS A 187 -6.24 -16.54 8.26
N LEU A 188 -4.93 -16.69 8.11
CA LEU A 188 -4.35 -17.38 6.98
C LEU A 188 -4.57 -18.89 7.16
N GLY A 189 -4.90 -19.57 6.06
CA GLY A 189 -5.10 -21.02 6.02
C GLY A 189 -3.79 -21.79 6.12
#